data_AF-A0A2A4EVZ7-F1
#
_entry.id   AF-A0A2A4EVZ7-F1
#
_cell.length_a   1.000
_cell.length_b   1.000
_cell.length_c   1.000
_cell.angle_alpha   90.00
_cell.angle_beta   90.00
_cell.angle_gamma   90.00
#
_symmetry.space_group_name_H-M   'P 1'
#
loop_
_entity.id
_entity.type
_entity.pdbx_description
1 polymer ?
#
loop_
_entity_poly.entity_id
_entity_poly.type
_entity_poly.pdbx_seq_one_letter_code
_entity_poly.pdbx_strand_id
1 'polypeptide(L)'
;MNRQNMLWAASAIIVAGAAVSGVLLSSSFNSGRNSNAPQSASSAAGNASLVQNSKVNTMSSPSPADFQAQLEAYGLKRAQLSPDARRAAAQQLIDELKQGAQAGTIDPRHASDLADMLWIDAEPDAAKRVARSDALHQTLRDIAMPPVTPSPQREQQDQSYAEASRQVIADVTSSVSDRTEQRVLIDERLRDLRKRIYGDADAGRSR
;
A
#
# COMPACT_ATOMS: atom_id res chain seq x y z
N MET A 1 49.00 -7.44 -13.84
CA MET A 1 48.46 -6.50 -12.83
C MET A 1 48.46 -5.13 -13.49
N ASN A 2 47.38 -4.35 -13.59
CA ASN A 2 46.37 -4.00 -12.59
C ASN A 2 45.11 -3.48 -13.34
N ARG A 3 43.94 -4.10 -13.14
CA ARG A 3 42.64 -3.60 -13.64
C ARG A 3 41.92 -2.94 -12.47
N GLN A 4 41.77 -1.63 -12.49
CA GLN A 4 40.93 -0.91 -11.52
C GLN A 4 39.55 -0.68 -12.16
N ASN A 5 38.59 -1.49 -11.74
CA ASN A 5 37.17 -1.28 -12.02
C ASN A 5 36.65 -0.17 -11.09
N MET A 6 36.34 1.01 -11.63
CA MET A 6 35.54 2.01 -10.94
C MET A 6 34.06 1.72 -11.16
N LEU A 7 33.41 1.21 -10.10
CA LEU A 7 31.95 1.13 -9.97
C LEU A 7 31.39 2.55 -9.84
N TRP A 8 30.58 2.98 -10.81
CA TRP A 8 29.67 4.11 -10.62
C TRP A 8 28.25 3.57 -10.47
N ALA A 9 27.75 3.64 -9.24
CA ALA A 9 26.36 3.41 -8.89
C ALA A 9 25.52 4.61 -9.37
N ALA A 10 24.53 4.36 -10.23
CA ALA A 10 23.53 5.36 -10.60
C ALA A 10 22.21 4.99 -9.90
N SER A 11 21.88 5.77 -8.88
CA SER A 11 20.61 5.72 -8.15
C SER A 11 19.47 6.18 -9.07
N ALA A 12 18.48 5.30 -9.29
CA ALA A 12 17.24 5.65 -9.97
C ALA A 12 16.23 6.22 -8.96
N ILE A 13 15.86 7.49 -9.12
CA ILE A 13 14.77 8.14 -8.40
C ILE A 13 13.47 7.85 -9.16
N ILE A 14 12.57 7.08 -8.55
CA ILE A 14 11.22 6.81 -9.07
C ILE A 14 10.26 7.84 -8.45
N VAL A 15 9.66 8.69 -9.28
CA VAL A 15 8.59 9.62 -8.87
C VAL A 15 7.24 8.98 -9.20
N ALA A 16 6.52 8.52 -8.18
CA ALA A 16 5.15 8.03 -8.29
C ALA A 16 4.15 9.20 -8.42
N GLY A 17 3.29 9.17 -9.44
CA GLY A 17 2.18 10.10 -9.62
C GLY A 17 0.85 9.41 -9.33
N ALA A 18 0.14 9.90 -8.32
CA ALA A 18 -1.22 9.50 -7.99
C ALA A 18 -2.24 10.15 -8.94
N ALA A 19 -3.24 9.40 -9.40
CA ALA A 19 -4.43 9.96 -10.04
C ALA A 19 -5.67 9.49 -9.27
N VAL A 20 -6.45 10.47 -8.82
CA VAL A 20 -7.72 10.32 -8.11
C VAL A 20 -8.85 10.46 -9.14
N SER A 21 -9.82 9.55 -9.11
CA SER A 21 -11.14 9.68 -9.75
C SER A 21 -12.08 8.82 -8.90
N GLY A 22 -13.27 9.22 -8.46
CA GLY A 22 -14.20 10.22 -8.97
C GLY A 22 -15.56 9.54 -9.16
N VAL A 23 -16.30 9.43 -8.05
CA VAL A 23 -17.70 9.01 -7.78
C VAL A 23 -18.65 8.79 -8.98
N LEU A 24 -19.44 7.69 -8.93
CA LEU A 24 -20.88 7.72 -9.28
C LEU A 24 -21.73 6.90 -8.29
N LEU A 25 -22.68 7.59 -7.65
CA LEU A 25 -23.79 7.06 -6.86
C LEU A 25 -24.81 6.38 -7.78
N SER A 26 -25.34 5.23 -7.38
CA SER A 26 -26.69 4.81 -7.79
C SER A 26 -27.39 4.08 -6.65
N SER A 27 -28.31 4.81 -6.02
CA SER A 27 -29.34 4.31 -5.10
C SER A 27 -30.47 3.63 -5.86
N SER A 28 -30.98 2.51 -5.35
CA SER A 28 -32.32 2.02 -5.70
C SER A 28 -32.99 1.45 -4.45
N PHE A 29 -34.05 2.13 -4.04
CA PHE A 29 -34.97 1.77 -2.98
C PHE A 29 -36.20 1.05 -3.56
N ASN A 30 -36.96 0.41 -2.67
CA ASN A 30 -38.38 0.02 -2.79
C ASN A 30 -38.61 -1.37 -3.42
N SER A 31 -39.49 -2.29 -2.97
CA SER A 31 -40.58 -2.40 -1.97
C SER A 31 -40.74 -3.95 -1.75
N GLY A 32 -41.14 -4.56 -0.64
CA GLY A 32 -42.35 -4.38 0.17
C GLY A 32 -43.14 -5.71 0.28
N ARG A 33 -43.46 -6.12 1.53
CA ARG A 33 -44.59 -6.95 2.03
C ARG A 33 -44.63 -8.50 1.91
N ASN A 34 -44.42 -9.14 3.07
CA ASN A 34 -45.33 -9.97 3.90
C ASN A 34 -46.44 -10.85 3.25
N SER A 35 -46.48 -12.15 3.59
CA SER A 35 -47.41 -12.77 4.60
C SER A 35 -47.44 -14.32 4.56
N ASN A 36 -47.41 -14.93 5.76
CA ASN A 36 -47.89 -16.25 6.27
C ASN A 36 -48.57 -17.24 5.28
N ALA A 37 -48.49 -18.59 5.37
CA ALA A 37 -48.63 -19.51 6.51
C ALA A 37 -48.31 -20.99 6.05
N PRO A 38 -48.65 -22.10 6.77
CA PRO A 38 -47.68 -23.13 7.23
C PRO A 38 -47.97 -24.57 6.72
N GLN A 39 -47.35 -25.59 7.38
CA GLN A 39 -47.56 -27.07 7.31
C GLN A 39 -46.60 -27.83 6.37
N SER A 40 -46.05 -29.01 6.66
CA SER A 40 -46.14 -29.95 7.79
C SER A 40 -44.92 -30.89 7.79
N ALA A 41 -44.71 -31.55 8.93
CA ALA A 41 -43.60 -32.42 9.30
C ALA A 41 -43.38 -33.69 8.45
N SER A 42 -42.15 -34.22 8.51
CA SER A 42 -41.91 -35.66 8.68
C SER A 42 -40.55 -35.91 9.34
N SER A 43 -40.61 -36.65 10.43
CA SER A 43 -39.57 -37.09 11.33
C SER A 43 -38.74 -38.25 10.76
N ALA A 44 -37.43 -38.22 10.99
CA ALA A 44 -36.60 -39.42 11.08
C ALA A 44 -35.59 -39.24 12.21
N ALA A 45 -35.80 -39.99 13.29
CA ALA A 45 -34.85 -40.15 14.37
C ALA A 45 -33.72 -41.10 13.93
N GLY A 46 -32.48 -40.77 14.29
CA GLY A 46 -31.32 -41.62 14.05
C GLY A 46 -30.05 -40.99 14.58
N ASN A 47 -29.76 -41.22 15.85
CA ASN A 47 -28.52 -40.83 16.51
C ASN A 47 -27.29 -41.37 15.77
N ALA A 48 -26.36 -40.48 15.42
CA ALA A 48 -24.94 -40.80 15.40
C ALA A 48 -24.14 -39.50 15.60
N SER A 49 -23.71 -39.28 16.84
CA SER A 49 -22.57 -38.43 17.13
C SER A 49 -21.40 -38.83 16.23
N LEU A 50 -21.00 -37.95 15.33
CA LEU A 50 -19.59 -37.80 15.01
C LEU A 50 -19.27 -36.30 14.98
N VAL A 51 -18.78 -35.87 16.14
CA VAL A 51 -18.05 -34.64 16.35
C VAL A 51 -16.90 -34.61 15.34
N GLN A 52 -17.14 -34.02 14.17
CA GLN A 52 -16.06 -33.48 13.37
C GLN A 52 -15.65 -32.19 14.03
N ASN A 53 -14.72 -32.35 14.97
CA ASN A 53 -13.86 -31.30 15.49
C ASN A 53 -12.90 -30.85 14.38
N SER A 54 -13.46 -30.36 13.27
CA SER A 54 -12.71 -29.58 12.31
C SER A 54 -12.60 -28.19 12.90
N LYS A 55 -11.54 -27.99 13.71
CA LYS A 55 -10.93 -26.68 13.90
C LYS A 55 -10.53 -26.17 12.52
N VAL A 56 -11.51 -25.67 11.77
CA VAL A 56 -11.25 -24.73 10.71
C VAL A 56 -10.91 -23.47 11.49
N ASN A 57 -9.62 -23.27 11.73
CA ASN A 57 -9.07 -21.93 11.89
C ASN A 57 -9.31 -21.24 10.55
N THR A 58 -10.56 -20.87 10.26
CA THR A 58 -10.79 -19.71 9.43
C THR A 58 -10.21 -18.59 10.27
N MET A 59 -8.99 -18.17 9.94
CA MET A 59 -8.62 -16.78 10.10
C MET A 59 -9.64 -16.02 9.27
N SER A 60 -10.83 -15.83 9.83
CA SER A 60 -11.81 -14.89 9.32
C SER A 60 -11.12 -13.56 9.55
N SER A 61 -10.57 -12.99 8.48
CA SER A 61 -10.10 -11.61 8.52
C SER A 61 -11.23 -10.81 9.15
N PRO A 62 -10.97 -10.07 10.25
CA PRO A 62 -12.02 -9.33 10.91
C PRO A 62 -12.68 -8.44 9.87
N SER A 63 -14.01 -8.54 9.73
CA SER A 63 -14.73 -7.67 8.82
C SER A 63 -14.64 -6.23 9.36
N PRO A 64 -14.84 -5.21 8.51
CA PRO A 64 -14.83 -3.82 8.97
C PRO A 64 -15.83 -3.56 10.10
N ALA A 65 -16.99 -4.22 10.05
CA ALA A 65 -18.02 -4.13 11.09
C ALA A 65 -17.56 -4.73 12.42
N ASP A 66 -16.79 -5.83 12.37
CA ASP A 66 -16.23 -6.47 13.56
C ASP A 66 -15.18 -5.58 14.23
N PHE A 67 -14.33 -4.93 13.43
CA PHE A 67 -13.33 -4.00 13.95
C PHE A 67 -13.99 -2.78 14.64
N GLN A 68 -14.97 -2.16 14.00
CA GLN A 68 -15.67 -1.00 14.57
C GLN A 68 -16.35 -1.34 15.90
N ALA A 69 -17.01 -2.50 15.97
CA ALA A 69 -17.62 -2.98 17.21
C ALA A 69 -16.59 -3.21 18.33
N GLN A 70 -15.40 -3.71 18.00
CA GLN A 70 -14.30 -3.88 18.95
C GLN A 70 -13.73 -2.54 19.44
N LEU A 71 -13.57 -1.57 18.55
CA LEU A 71 -13.10 -0.22 18.89
C LEU A 71 -14.09 0.49 19.83
N GLU A 72 -15.40 0.37 19.56
CA GLU A 72 -16.45 0.91 20.42
C GLU A 72 -16.48 0.22 21.79
N ALA A 73 -16.40 -1.12 21.81
CA ALA A 73 -16.35 -1.89 23.05
C ALA A 73 -15.11 -1.54 23.89
N TYR A 74 -13.97 -1.29 23.24
CA TYR A 74 -12.77 -0.80 23.90
C TYR A 74 -13.01 0.59 24.51
N GLY A 75 -13.55 1.54 23.76
CA GLY A 75 -13.87 2.89 24.25
C GLY A 75 -14.75 2.88 25.51
N LEU A 76 -15.79 2.03 25.53
CA LEU A 76 -16.70 1.89 26.68
C LEU A 76 -16.02 1.31 27.94
N LYS A 77 -15.08 0.39 27.75
CA LYS A 77 -14.42 -0.32 28.87
C LYS A 77 -13.09 0.32 29.28
N ARG A 78 -12.53 1.20 28.46
CA ARG A 78 -11.18 1.76 28.61
C ARG A 78 -10.88 2.25 30.02
N ALA A 79 -11.78 3.03 30.62
CA ALA A 79 -11.60 3.59 31.97
C ALA A 79 -11.59 2.54 33.10
N GLN A 80 -12.15 1.36 32.86
CA GLN A 80 -12.25 0.26 33.83
C GLN A 80 -11.08 -0.72 33.72
N LEU A 81 -10.29 -0.63 32.64
CA LEU A 81 -9.14 -1.49 32.40
C LEU A 81 -7.91 -1.01 33.18
N SER A 82 -7.14 -1.97 33.70
CA SER A 82 -5.80 -1.69 34.23
C SER A 82 -4.90 -1.11 33.14
N PRO A 83 -3.82 -0.37 33.49
CA PRO A 83 -2.89 0.17 32.50
C PRO A 83 -2.35 -0.89 31.54
N ASP A 84 -1.96 -2.06 32.05
CA ASP A 84 -1.45 -3.16 31.22
C ASP A 84 -2.52 -3.75 30.30
N ALA A 85 -3.76 -3.88 30.79
CA ALA A 85 -4.88 -4.34 29.97
C ALA A 85 -5.24 -3.33 28.88
N ARG A 86 -5.19 -2.02 29.18
CA ARG A 86 -5.37 -0.97 28.17
C ARG A 86 -4.30 -1.03 27.10
N ARG A 87 -3.05 -1.22 27.51
CA ARG A 87 -1.92 -1.35 26.60
C ARG A 87 -2.08 -2.54 25.66
N ALA A 88 -2.40 -3.72 26.21
CA ALA A 88 -2.59 -4.93 25.42
C ALA A 88 -3.75 -4.81 24.44
N ALA A 89 -4.90 -4.30 24.90
CA ALA A 89 -6.08 -4.10 24.05
C ALA A 89 -5.83 -3.07 22.92
N ALA A 90 -5.18 -1.95 23.24
CA ALA A 90 -4.83 -0.94 22.23
C ALA A 90 -3.84 -1.49 21.20
N GLN A 91 -2.83 -2.28 21.63
CA GLN A 91 -1.89 -2.92 20.72
C GLN A 91 -2.59 -3.93 19.80
N GLN A 92 -3.53 -4.72 20.33
CA GLN A 92 -4.34 -5.63 19.52
C GLN A 92 -5.13 -4.89 18.44
N LEU A 93 -5.80 -3.77 18.80
CA LEU A 93 -6.53 -2.96 17.84
C LEU A 93 -5.61 -2.35 16.77
N ILE A 94 -4.40 -1.94 17.13
CA ILE A 94 -3.39 -1.47 16.16
C ILE A 94 -2.99 -2.58 15.19
N ASP A 95 -2.80 -3.81 15.68
CA ASP A 95 -2.44 -4.95 14.84
C ASP A 95 -3.60 -5.32 13.90
N GLU A 96 -4.85 -5.26 14.38
CA GLU A 96 -6.05 -5.46 13.57
C GLU A 96 -6.23 -4.37 12.51
N LEU A 97 -5.94 -3.09 12.83
CA LEU A 97 -5.93 -2.00 11.86
C LEU A 97 -4.95 -2.27 10.72
N LYS A 98 -3.73 -2.69 11.06
CA LYS A 98 -2.70 -3.02 10.07
C LYS A 98 -3.13 -4.18 9.19
N GLN A 99 -3.69 -5.24 9.78
CA GLN A 99 -4.17 -6.41 9.02
C GLN A 99 -5.36 -6.05 8.12
N GLY A 100 -6.32 -5.27 8.63
CA GLY A 100 -7.47 -4.80 7.86
C GLY A 100 -7.06 -3.91 6.68
N ALA A 101 -6.07 -3.03 6.89
CA ALA A 101 -5.50 -2.23 5.82
C ALA A 101 -4.80 -3.09 4.75
N GLN A 102 -4.02 -4.10 5.16
CA GLN A 102 -3.38 -5.04 4.25
C GLN A 102 -4.39 -5.88 3.45
N ALA A 103 -5.51 -6.26 4.07
CA ALA A 103 -6.59 -7.01 3.44
C ALA A 103 -7.50 -6.13 2.56
N GLY A 104 -7.33 -4.81 2.57
CA GLY A 104 -8.20 -3.86 1.87
C GLY A 104 -9.60 -3.72 2.49
N THR A 105 -9.81 -4.23 3.70
CA THR A 105 -11.10 -4.12 4.42
C THR A 105 -11.20 -2.78 5.15
N ILE A 106 -10.08 -2.20 5.57
CA ILE A 106 -10.01 -0.88 6.20
C ILE A 106 -9.20 0.05 5.30
N ASP A 107 -9.71 1.24 5.02
CA ASP A 107 -8.95 2.25 4.28
C ASP A 107 -7.68 2.63 5.05
N PRO A 108 -6.46 2.57 4.46
CA PRO A 108 -5.23 2.81 5.22
C PRO A 108 -5.09 4.23 5.78
N ARG A 109 -5.73 5.24 5.17
CA ARG A 109 -5.71 6.61 5.71
C ARG A 109 -6.59 6.69 6.95
N HIS A 110 -7.78 6.09 6.89
CA HIS A 110 -8.64 5.96 8.06
C HIS A 110 -7.97 5.14 9.18
N ALA A 111 -7.24 4.07 8.83
CA ALA A 111 -6.49 3.28 9.80
C ALA A 111 -5.40 4.10 10.51
N SER A 112 -4.73 5.01 9.79
CA SER A 112 -3.74 5.94 10.35
C SER A 112 -4.36 6.85 11.43
N ASP A 113 -5.51 7.46 11.15
CA ASP A 113 -6.19 8.35 12.12
C ASP A 113 -6.60 7.60 13.40
N LEU A 114 -7.09 6.37 13.24
CA LEU A 114 -7.47 5.53 14.38
C LEU A 114 -6.26 5.07 15.20
N ALA A 115 -5.13 4.78 14.54
CA ALA A 115 -3.91 4.37 15.22
C ALA A 115 -3.35 5.45 16.14
N ASP A 116 -3.41 6.73 15.76
CA ASP A 116 -2.91 7.84 16.58
C ASP A 116 -3.63 7.93 17.93
N MET A 117 -4.93 7.63 17.97
CA MET A 117 -5.70 7.58 19.20
C MET A 117 -5.29 6.40 20.09
N LEU A 118 -5.05 5.23 19.49
CA LEU A 118 -4.71 3.99 20.20
C LEU A 118 -3.29 4.02 20.78
N TRP A 119 -2.36 4.72 20.12
CA TRP A 119 -0.97 4.83 20.56
C TRP A 119 -0.81 5.47 21.93
N ILE A 120 -1.78 6.29 22.37
CA ILE A 120 -1.78 6.91 23.70
C ILE A 120 -1.76 5.85 24.80
N ASP A 121 -2.50 4.75 24.63
CA ASP A 121 -2.55 3.65 25.60
C ASP A 121 -1.56 2.53 25.28
N ALA A 122 -1.24 2.29 24.00
CA ALA A 122 -0.36 1.20 23.59
C ALA A 122 1.13 1.43 23.92
N GLU A 123 1.59 2.68 23.99
CA GLU A 123 2.98 3.01 24.33
C GLU A 123 3.07 4.20 25.29
N PRO A 124 3.28 3.97 26.60
CA PRO A 124 3.38 5.06 27.58
C PRO A 124 4.61 5.95 27.37
N ASP A 125 5.70 5.43 26.81
CA ASP A 125 6.90 6.20 26.51
C ASP A 125 6.71 7.07 25.26
N ALA A 126 6.82 8.39 25.42
CA ALA A 126 6.52 9.34 24.33
C ALA A 126 7.46 9.19 23.13
N ALA A 127 8.76 8.94 23.35
CA ALA A 127 9.72 8.80 22.26
C ALA A 127 9.49 7.50 21.47
N LYS A 128 9.23 6.39 22.17
CA LYS A 128 8.88 5.12 21.54
C LYS A 128 7.54 5.19 20.83
N ARG A 129 6.57 5.93 21.37
CA ARG A 129 5.25 6.12 20.76
C ARG A 129 5.36 6.80 19.42
N VAL A 130 6.10 7.91 19.34
CA VAL A 130 6.33 8.62 18.07
C VAL A 130 6.99 7.69 17.06
N ALA A 131 8.10 7.04 17.43
CA ALA A 131 8.82 6.15 16.52
C ALA A 131 7.95 4.99 16.00
N ARG A 132 7.08 4.41 16.84
CA ARG A 132 6.18 3.33 16.44
C ARG A 132 4.99 3.81 15.62
N SER A 133 4.44 4.98 15.94
CA SER A 133 3.38 5.59 15.13
C SER A 133 3.91 5.92 13.74
N ASP A 134 5.07 6.57 13.64
CA ASP A 134 5.72 6.90 12.37
C ASP A 134 5.96 5.65 11.51
N ALA A 135 6.43 4.56 12.12
CA ALA A 135 6.65 3.29 11.42
C ALA A 135 5.34 2.68 10.88
N LEU A 136 4.26 2.78 11.64
CA LEU A 136 2.94 2.31 11.20
C LEU A 136 2.38 3.21 10.09
N HIS A 137 2.46 4.54 10.23
CA HIS A 137 2.06 5.50 9.21
C HIS A 137 2.79 5.28 7.89
N GLN A 138 4.09 5.01 7.94
CA GLN A 138 4.85 4.66 6.74
C GLN A 138 4.32 3.37 6.11
N THR A 139 4.06 2.33 6.91
CA THR A 139 3.49 1.07 6.41
C THR A 139 2.12 1.27 5.76
N LEU A 140 1.23 2.04 6.41
CA LEU A 140 -0.12 2.30 5.89
C LEU A 140 -0.09 3.18 4.64
N ARG A 141 0.84 4.14 4.56
CA ARG A 141 1.08 4.94 3.35
C ARG A 141 1.54 4.06 2.19
N ASP A 142 2.45 3.13 2.43
CA ASP A 142 2.96 2.22 1.39
C ASP A 142 1.84 1.30 0.86
N ILE A 143 0.88 0.93 1.72
CA ILE A 143 -0.32 0.20 1.31
C ILE A 143 -1.27 1.09 0.48
N ALA A 144 -1.51 2.33 0.90
CA ALA A 144 -2.39 3.27 0.18
C ALA A 144 -1.82 3.73 -1.17
N MET A 145 -0.49 3.80 -1.27
CA MET A 145 0.24 4.23 -2.45
C MET A 145 1.26 3.17 -2.83
N PRO A 146 0.80 1.99 -3.30
CA PRO A 146 1.72 0.96 -3.72
C PRO A 146 2.61 1.52 -4.83
N PRO A 147 3.91 1.16 -4.85
CA PRO A 147 4.80 1.60 -5.91
C PRO A 147 4.21 1.20 -7.26
N VAL A 148 4.15 2.17 -8.19
CA VAL A 148 3.69 1.90 -9.55
C VAL A 148 4.75 1.02 -10.21
N THR A 149 4.45 -0.27 -10.35
CA THR A 149 5.27 -1.17 -11.16
C THR A 149 5.23 -0.69 -12.61
N PRO A 150 6.37 -0.42 -13.26
CA PRO A 150 6.40 -0.08 -14.67
C PRO A 150 5.67 -1.14 -15.50
N SER A 151 4.93 -0.73 -16.54
CA SER A 151 4.40 -1.71 -17.49
C SER A 151 5.56 -2.40 -18.22
N PRO A 152 5.38 -3.63 -18.74
CA PRO A 152 6.43 -4.31 -19.51
C PRO A 152 6.96 -3.48 -20.69
N GLN A 153 6.07 -2.71 -21.32
CA GLN A 153 6.44 -1.78 -22.38
C GLN A 153 7.33 -0.63 -21.86
N ARG A 154 7.01 -0.06 -20.69
CA ARG A 154 7.83 1.00 -20.08
C ARG A 154 9.20 0.47 -19.68
N GLU A 155 9.25 -0.75 -19.15
CA GLU A 155 10.52 -1.43 -18.81
C GLU A 155 11.39 -1.66 -20.05
N GLN A 156 10.81 -2.09 -21.18
CA GLN A 156 11.52 -2.22 -22.46
C GLN A 156 12.04 -0.88 -22.98
N GLN A 157 11.26 0.19 -22.84
CA GLN A 157 11.70 1.55 -23.20
C GLN A 157 12.87 2.01 -22.31
N ASP A 158 12.81 1.74 -21.01
CA ASP A 158 13.87 2.07 -20.06
C ASP A 158 15.18 1.30 -20.35
N GLN A 159 15.07 0.01 -20.69
CA GLN A 159 16.21 -0.80 -21.14
C GLN A 159 16.82 -0.25 -22.44
N SER A 160 15.96 0.08 -23.41
CA SER A 160 16.39 0.67 -24.69
C SER A 160 17.10 2.02 -24.49
N TYR A 161 16.57 2.87 -23.60
CA TYR A 161 17.19 4.14 -23.25
C TYR A 161 18.53 3.93 -22.55
N ALA A 162 18.63 2.98 -21.63
CA ALA A 162 19.87 2.67 -20.92
C ALA A 162 20.98 2.17 -21.88
N GLU A 163 20.63 1.35 -22.87
CA GLU A 163 21.57 0.89 -23.89
C GLU A 163 22.01 2.02 -24.82
N ALA A 164 21.08 2.75 -25.40
CA ALA A 164 21.38 3.82 -26.34
C ALA A 164 22.10 5.01 -25.67
N SER A 165 21.82 5.30 -24.39
CA SER A 165 22.51 6.35 -23.64
C SER A 165 23.98 6.03 -23.40
N ARG A 166 24.30 4.76 -23.08
CA ARG A 166 25.70 4.30 -22.98
C ARG A 166 26.45 4.50 -24.29
N GLN A 167 25.81 4.22 -25.42
CA GLN A 167 26.40 4.43 -26.75
C GLN A 167 26.63 5.92 -27.04
N VAL A 168 25.65 6.78 -26.76
CA VAL A 168 25.81 8.24 -26.90
C VAL A 168 27.00 8.77 -26.10
N ILE A 169 27.15 8.32 -24.85
CA ILE A 169 28.26 8.72 -23.98
C ILE A 169 29.60 8.22 -24.56
N ALA A 170 29.68 6.96 -24.99
CA ALA A 170 30.89 6.39 -25.58
C ALA A 170 31.29 7.10 -26.88
N ASP A 171 30.33 7.42 -27.73
CA ASP A 171 30.56 8.10 -29.01
C ASP A 171 31.06 9.54 -28.78
N VAL A 172 30.44 10.30 -27.88
CA VAL A 172 30.87 11.69 -27.62
C VAL A 172 32.23 11.72 -26.93
N THR A 173 32.46 10.86 -25.94
CA THR A 173 33.75 10.83 -25.21
C THR A 173 34.92 10.36 -26.07
N SER A 174 34.67 9.58 -27.12
CA SER A 174 35.71 9.15 -28.07
C SER A 174 35.98 10.12 -29.21
N SER A 175 35.03 11.03 -29.51
CA SER A 175 35.11 11.95 -30.65
C SER A 175 35.40 13.40 -30.29
N VAL A 176 35.12 13.82 -29.05
CA VAL A 176 35.29 15.21 -28.59
C VAL A 176 36.35 15.24 -27.49
N SER A 177 37.36 16.08 -27.62
CA SER A 177 38.47 16.15 -26.63
C SER A 177 38.19 17.12 -25.48
N ASP A 178 37.45 18.20 -25.73
CA ASP A 178 37.12 19.18 -24.69
C ASP A 178 36.02 18.65 -23.76
N ARG A 179 36.29 18.71 -22.45
CA ARG A 179 35.41 18.12 -21.43
C ARG A 179 34.12 18.91 -21.23
N THR A 180 34.14 20.22 -21.48
CA THR A 180 32.95 21.07 -21.37
C THR A 180 32.03 20.80 -22.56
N GLU A 181 32.61 20.74 -23.76
CA GLU A 181 31.92 20.40 -25.00
C GLU A 181 31.33 18.98 -24.98
N GLN A 182 32.08 17.99 -24.45
CA GLN A 182 31.56 16.63 -24.22
C GLN A 182 30.27 16.64 -23.39
N ARG A 183 30.24 17.38 -22.27
CA ARG A 183 29.06 17.44 -21.38
C ARG A 183 27.85 18.01 -22.09
N VAL A 184 28.03 19.13 -22.80
CA VAL A 184 26.95 19.78 -23.55
C VAL A 184 26.37 18.83 -24.60
N LEU A 185 27.24 18.18 -25.39
CA LEU A 185 26.81 17.26 -26.45
C LEU A 185 26.18 15.98 -25.91
N ILE A 186 26.66 15.44 -24.79
CA ILE A 186 26.02 14.30 -24.13
C ILE A 186 24.62 14.70 -23.66
N ASP A 187 24.47 15.83 -22.97
CA ASP A 187 23.18 16.28 -22.45
C ASP A 187 22.17 16.54 -23.58
N GLU A 188 22.58 17.18 -24.67
CA GLU A 188 21.74 17.40 -25.85
C GLU A 188 21.31 16.08 -26.48
N ARG A 189 22.24 15.17 -26.75
CA ARG A 189 21.93 13.89 -27.39
C ARG A 189 21.08 12.99 -26.50
N LEU A 190 21.30 13.00 -25.18
CA LEU A 190 20.48 12.25 -24.22
C LEU A 190 19.07 12.84 -24.10
N ARG A 191 18.91 14.16 -24.22
CA ARG A 191 17.60 14.82 -24.28
C ARG A 191 16.84 14.41 -25.53
N ASP A 192 17.48 14.41 -26.69
CA ASP A 192 16.86 13.98 -27.95
C ASP A 192 16.57 12.47 -27.98
N LEU A 193 17.45 11.66 -27.37
CA LEU A 193 17.21 10.23 -27.19
C LEU A 193 15.97 9.99 -26.30
N ARG A 194 15.81 10.74 -25.21
CA ARG A 194 14.64 10.63 -24.33
C ARG A 194 13.35 10.96 -25.08
N LYS A 195 13.35 12.07 -25.86
CA LYS A 195 12.20 12.43 -26.71
C LYS A 195 11.85 11.34 -27.72
N ARG A 196 12.85 10.71 -28.33
CA ARG A 196 12.62 9.62 -29.30
C ARG A 196 12.03 8.36 -28.68
N ILE A 197 12.46 8.00 -27.47
CA ILE A 197 12.05 6.74 -26.81
C ILE A 197 10.70 6.89 -26.08
N TYR A 198 10.45 8.05 -25.46
CA TYR A 198 9.25 8.27 -24.62
C TYR A 198 8.24 9.25 -25.23
N GLY A 199 8.56 9.90 -26.35
CA GLY A 199 7.75 10.98 -26.95
C GLY A 199 7.94 12.32 -26.24
N ASP A 200 7.21 13.36 -26.70
CA ASP A 200 7.22 14.71 -26.10
C ASP A 200 6.43 14.81 -24.77
N ALA A 201 5.96 13.68 -24.23
CA ALA A 201 5.14 13.63 -23.02
C ALA A 201 5.86 14.07 -21.73
N ASP A 202 7.17 14.30 -21.77
CA ASP A 202 7.92 14.92 -20.66
C ASP A 202 7.72 16.47 -20.58
N ALA A 203 7.06 17.09 -21.56
CA ALA A 203 6.64 18.50 -21.50
C ALA A 203 5.19 18.69 -20.96
N GLY A 204 4.49 17.60 -20.64
CA GLY A 204 3.05 17.57 -20.34
C GLY A 204 2.66 17.52 -18.86
N ARG A 205 3.53 17.91 -17.92
CA ARG A 205 3.13 18.27 -16.54
C ARG A 205 3.13 19.80 -16.40
N SER A 206 2.26 20.46 -17.15
CA SER A 206 1.91 21.87 -16.98
C SER A 206 0.54 22.14 -17.58
N ARG A 207 -0.50 21.83 -16.80
CA ARG A 207 -1.70 22.65 -16.53
C ARG A 207 -2.78 21.81 -15.87
#